data_AF-M4S6B3-F1
#
_entry.id   AF-M4S6B3-F1
#
_cell.length_a   1.000
_cell.length_b   1.000
_cell.length_c   1.000
_cell.angle_alpha   90.00
_cell.angle_beta   90.00
_cell.angle_gamma   90.00
#
_symmetry.space_group_name_H-M   'P 1'
#
loop_
_entity.id
_entity.type
_entity.pdbx_description
1 polymer ?
#
loop_
_entity_poly.entity_id
_entity_poly.type
_entity_poly.pdbx_seq_one_letter_code
_entity_poly.pdbx_strand_id
1 'polypeptide(L)'
;MVTGFIDGIMALATLTLMVVYAPLLALVTSTLFLLYASLRLAFLSSLRFKNIDAIATAAREQSAFIESIRGIAAIKAFGQEGNRQRLWQKTKADAVNAQIKLGRTTAGFDSLGQLVLVIEQISFVYLGVSLVLAGNMSLGMLFAFQAYKGQFLDASMRLIEQLLNYKIMQVHLGRVADIALSKQEDANSVGNVDQPDGHLEEPSDFGMMEA
;
A
#
# COMPACT_ATOMS: atom_id res chain seq x y z
N MET A 1 0.74 17.40 5.96
CA MET A 1 1.91 17.91 6.72
C MET A 1 1.49 18.54 8.03
N VAL A 2 0.51 19.44 8.05
CA VAL A 2 -0.02 20.05 9.29
C VAL A 2 -0.52 19.01 10.30
N THR A 3 -1.28 17.99 9.86
CA THR A 3 -1.80 16.93 10.73
C THR A 3 -0.68 16.13 11.43
N GLY A 4 0.35 15.72 10.69
CA GLY A 4 1.48 14.98 11.26
C GLY A 4 2.31 15.79 12.26
N PHE A 5 2.39 17.11 12.06
CA PHE A 5 3.05 18.01 13.02
C PHE A 5 2.24 18.14 14.32
N ILE A 6 0.93 18.32 14.21
CA ILE A 6 0.02 18.37 15.36
C ILE A 6 0.05 17.05 16.14
N ASP A 7 -0.02 15.91 15.43
CA ASP A 7 0.05 14.59 16.06
C ASP A 7 1.40 14.35 16.77
N GLY A 8 2.51 14.82 16.20
CA GLY A 8 3.83 14.77 16.84
C GLY A 8 3.88 15.58 18.14
N ILE A 9 3.34 16.80 18.13
CA ILE A 9 3.24 17.63 19.35
C ILE A 9 2.36 16.96 20.40
N MET A 10 1.22 16.41 19.98
CA MET A 10 0.29 15.73 20.89
C MET A 10 0.91 14.47 21.50
N ALA A 11 1.67 13.69 20.72
CA ALA A 11 2.40 12.52 21.22
C ALA A 11 3.47 12.92 22.25
N LEU A 12 4.25 13.97 21.99
CA LEU A 12 5.26 14.47 22.93
C LEU A 12 4.66 15.06 24.21
N ALA A 13 3.58 15.85 24.08
CA ALA A 13 2.90 16.46 25.22
C ALA A 13 2.27 15.41 26.13
N THR A 14 1.57 14.42 25.55
CA THR A 14 0.96 13.33 26.31
C THR A 14 2.00 12.42 26.96
N LEU A 15 3.08 12.10 26.26
CA LEU A 15 4.20 11.34 26.84
C LEU A 15 4.81 12.07 28.04
N THR A 16 5.02 13.39 27.93
CA THR A 16 5.53 14.22 29.03
C THR A 16 4.60 14.17 30.24
N LEU A 17 3.28 14.34 30.01
CA LEU A 17 2.29 14.24 31.09
C LEU A 17 2.28 12.85 31.74
N MET A 18 2.38 11.78 30.96
CA MET A 18 2.44 10.41 31.48
C MET A 18 3.65 10.20 32.39
N VAL A 19 4.83 10.69 32.00
CA VAL A 19 6.07 10.56 32.79
C VAL A 19 5.97 11.36 34.10
N VAL A 20 5.38 12.57 34.07
CA VAL A 20 5.20 13.41 35.25
C VAL A 20 4.24 12.78 36.26
N TYR A 21 3.15 12.16 35.80
CA TYR A 21 2.14 11.57 36.69
C TYR A 21 2.59 10.23 37.30
N ALA A 22 3.10 9.31 36.48
CA ALA A 22 3.48 7.99 36.93
C ALA A 22 4.57 7.37 36.03
N PRO A 23 5.87 7.60 36.34
CA PRO A 23 6.97 7.19 35.46
C PRO A 23 7.04 5.67 35.26
N LEU A 24 6.66 4.87 36.26
CA LEU A 24 6.62 3.40 36.15
C LEU A 24 5.58 2.93 35.13
N LEU A 25 4.35 3.46 35.20
CA LEU A 25 3.29 3.15 34.23
C LEU A 25 3.66 3.65 32.83
N ALA A 26 4.25 4.84 32.73
CA ALA A 26 4.69 5.41 31.46
C ALA A 26 5.74 4.51 30.76
N LEU A 27 6.71 3.99 31.51
CA LEU A 27 7.75 3.11 30.97
C LEU A 27 7.16 1.79 30.46
N VAL A 28 6.27 1.16 31.23
CA VAL A 28 5.61 -0.09 30.84
C VAL A 28 4.76 0.13 29.59
N THR A 29 3.87 1.13 29.59
CA THR A 29 3.02 1.43 28.43
C THR A 29 3.86 1.80 27.20
N SER A 30 4.92 2.60 27.35
CA SER A 30 5.81 2.97 26.25
C SER A 30 6.55 1.76 25.68
N THR A 31 7.02 0.85 26.53
CA THR A 31 7.71 -0.38 26.10
C THR A 31 6.77 -1.29 25.31
N LEU A 32 5.55 -1.51 25.79
CA LEU A 32 4.56 -2.34 25.10
C LEU A 32 4.08 -1.69 23.80
N PHE A 33 3.93 -0.36 23.80
CA PHE A 33 3.67 0.38 22.57
C PHE A 33 4.81 0.23 21.56
N LEU A 34 6.07 0.36 21.97
CA LEU A 34 7.22 0.18 21.09
C LEU A 34 7.30 -1.24 20.53
N LEU A 35 6.97 -2.25 21.33
CA LEU A 35 6.85 -3.63 20.87
C LEU A 35 5.76 -3.78 19.80
N TYR A 36 4.56 -3.24 20.05
CA TYR A 36 3.46 -3.21 19.09
C TYR A 36 3.85 -2.48 17.79
N ALA A 37 4.46 -1.30 17.89
CA ALA A 37 4.88 -0.49 16.76
C ALA A 37 5.95 -1.21 15.92
N SER A 38 6.93 -1.84 16.59
CA SER A 38 8.00 -2.61 15.91
C SER A 38 7.42 -3.79 15.15
N LEU A 39 6.48 -4.52 15.77
CA LEU A 39 5.75 -5.62 15.14
C LEU A 39 5.01 -5.12 13.88
N ARG A 40 4.27 -4.01 14.01
CA ARG A 40 3.50 -3.40 12.92
C ARG A 40 4.42 -2.97 11.76
N LEU A 41 5.54 -2.31 12.05
CA LEU A 41 6.50 -1.85 11.06
C LEU A 41 7.18 -3.00 10.31
N ALA A 42 7.61 -4.04 11.01
CA ALA A 42 8.24 -5.22 10.41
C ALA A 42 7.29 -5.89 9.40
N PHE A 43 6.03 -6.07 9.79
CA PHE A 43 5.04 -6.77 8.98
C PHE A 43 4.46 -5.96 7.83
N LEU A 44 4.51 -4.64 7.90
CA LEU A 44 4.01 -3.79 6.82
C LEU A 44 4.72 -4.07 5.48
N SER A 45 6.03 -4.35 5.53
CA SER A 45 6.82 -4.70 4.35
C SER A 45 6.30 -5.98 3.67
N SER A 46 6.03 -7.02 4.46
CA SER A 46 5.47 -8.30 4.03
C SER A 46 4.05 -8.15 3.47
N LEU A 47 3.20 -7.36 4.14
CA LEU A 47 1.84 -7.07 3.68
C LEU A 47 1.84 -6.39 2.31
N ARG A 48 2.72 -5.42 2.09
CA ARG A 48 2.84 -4.72 0.81
C ARG A 48 3.12 -5.68 -0.34
N PHE A 49 4.07 -6.61 -0.17
CA PHE A 49 4.40 -7.56 -1.23
C PHE A 49 3.20 -8.45 -1.60
N LYS A 50 2.49 -8.98 -0.59
CA LYS A 50 1.29 -9.81 -0.82
C LYS A 50 0.12 -9.03 -1.42
N ASN A 51 0.00 -7.76 -1.06
CA ASN A 51 -1.01 -6.87 -1.61
C ASN A 51 -0.75 -6.58 -3.10
N ILE A 52 0.51 -6.32 -3.47
CA ILE A 52 0.91 -6.16 -4.88
C ILE A 52 0.60 -7.43 -5.69
N ASP A 53 0.90 -8.61 -5.16
CA ASP A 53 0.61 -9.89 -5.82
C ASP A 53 -0.91 -10.10 -6.02
N ALA A 54 -1.72 -9.78 -5.01
CA ALA A 54 -3.18 -9.83 -5.10
C ALA A 54 -3.73 -8.86 -6.15
N ILE A 55 -3.22 -7.62 -6.20
CA ILE A 55 -3.62 -6.63 -7.21
C ILE A 55 -3.20 -7.10 -8.62
N ALA A 56 -1.98 -7.63 -8.78
CA ALA A 56 -1.47 -8.06 -10.08
C ALA A 56 -2.21 -9.29 -10.64
N THR A 57 -2.58 -10.23 -9.78
CA THR A 57 -3.39 -11.40 -10.16
C THR A 57 -4.83 -11.00 -10.50
N ALA A 58 -5.44 -10.09 -9.74
CA ALA A 58 -6.76 -9.54 -10.06
C ALA A 58 -6.76 -8.78 -11.40
N ALA A 59 -5.74 -7.95 -11.66
CA ALA A 59 -5.62 -7.24 -12.94
C ALA A 59 -5.47 -8.19 -14.13
N ARG A 60 -4.74 -9.31 -13.96
CA ARG A 60 -4.62 -10.36 -14.99
C ARG A 60 -5.95 -11.06 -15.26
N GLU A 61 -6.72 -11.40 -14.22
CA GLU A 61 -8.06 -11.98 -14.39
C GLU A 61 -8.98 -11.02 -15.15
N GLN A 62 -9.00 -9.75 -14.76
CA GLN A 62 -9.80 -8.73 -15.44
C GLN A 62 -9.38 -8.56 -16.90
N SER A 63 -8.08 -8.57 -17.20
CA SER A 63 -7.58 -8.46 -18.56
C SER A 63 -7.99 -9.66 -19.41
N ALA A 64 -7.87 -10.89 -18.89
CA ALA A 64 -8.29 -12.10 -19.58
C ALA A 64 -9.80 -12.11 -19.87
N PHE A 65 -10.60 -11.54 -18.97
CA PHE A 65 -12.04 -11.38 -19.16
C PHE A 65 -12.36 -10.37 -20.29
N ILE A 66 -11.75 -9.17 -20.25
CA ILE A 66 -11.96 -8.15 -21.29
C ILE A 66 -11.50 -8.64 -22.67
N GLU A 67 -10.36 -9.35 -22.74
CA GLU A 67 -9.86 -9.94 -23.98
C GLU A 67 -10.86 -10.95 -24.56
N SER A 68 -11.50 -11.75 -23.70
CA SER A 68 -12.50 -12.72 -24.12
C SER A 68 -13.79 -12.05 -24.62
N ILE A 69 -14.19 -10.92 -24.03
CA ILE A 69 -15.32 -10.11 -24.53
C ILE A 69 -15.00 -9.54 -25.91
N ARG A 70 -13.82 -8.93 -26.07
CA ARG A 70 -13.40 -8.32 -27.35
C ARG A 70 -13.30 -9.36 -28.46
N GLY A 71 -12.82 -10.56 -28.15
CA GLY A 71 -12.64 -11.67 -29.09
C GLY A 71 -13.83 -12.63 -29.22
N ILE A 72 -15.02 -12.29 -28.69
CA ILE A 72 -16.11 -13.28 -28.53
C ILE A 72 -16.59 -13.88 -29.86
N ALA A 73 -16.62 -13.10 -30.94
CA ALA A 73 -17.01 -13.58 -32.25
C ALA A 73 -16.05 -14.66 -32.78
N ALA A 74 -14.74 -14.45 -32.64
CA ALA A 74 -13.73 -15.42 -33.02
C ALA A 74 -13.78 -16.67 -32.13
N ILE A 75 -13.94 -16.51 -30.82
CA ILE A 75 -14.04 -17.63 -29.88
C ILE A 75 -15.21 -18.56 -30.26
N LYS A 76 -16.36 -17.99 -30.62
CA LYS A 76 -17.54 -18.72 -31.08
C LYS A 76 -17.32 -19.37 -32.44
N ALA A 77 -16.74 -18.65 -33.40
CA ALA A 77 -16.47 -19.17 -34.74
C ALA A 77 -15.56 -20.40 -34.73
N PHE A 78 -14.61 -20.48 -33.79
CA PHE A 78 -13.69 -21.61 -33.64
C PHE A 78 -14.10 -22.62 -32.55
N GLY A 79 -15.25 -22.45 -31.90
CA GLY A 79 -15.72 -23.35 -30.83
C GLY A 79 -14.80 -23.43 -29.60
N GLN A 80 -14.03 -22.37 -29.32
CA GLN A 80 -12.98 -22.35 -28.28
C GLN A 80 -13.46 -21.88 -26.90
N GLU A 81 -14.77 -21.91 -26.65
CA GLU A 81 -15.40 -21.42 -25.42
C GLU A 81 -14.88 -22.17 -24.18
N GLY A 82 -14.78 -23.51 -24.24
CA GLY A 82 -14.28 -24.32 -23.13
C GLY A 82 -12.82 -24.02 -22.77
N ASN A 83 -11.97 -23.78 -23.77
CA ASN A 83 -10.57 -23.39 -23.54
C ASN A 83 -10.48 -22.00 -22.88
N ARG A 84 -11.32 -21.06 -23.30
CA ARG A 84 -11.40 -19.72 -22.69
C ARG A 84 -11.96 -19.76 -21.28
N GLN A 85 -12.99 -20.57 -21.02
CA GLN A 85 -13.51 -20.79 -19.69
C GLN A 85 -12.45 -21.37 -18.74
N ARG A 86 -11.67 -22.36 -19.20
CA ARG A 86 -10.59 -22.94 -18.40
C ARG A 86 -9.49 -21.92 -18.09
N LEU A 87 -9.15 -21.06 -19.05
CA LEU A 87 -8.20 -19.97 -18.82
C LEU A 87 -8.72 -18.98 -17.76
N TRP A 88 -9.97 -18.54 -17.89
CA TRP A 88 -10.58 -17.64 -16.93
C TRP A 88 -10.65 -18.25 -15.52
N GLN A 89 -11.08 -19.51 -15.41
CA GLN A 89 -11.10 -20.24 -14.14
C GLN A 89 -9.72 -20.32 -13.49
N LYS A 90 -8.67 -20.57 -14.28
CA LYS A 90 -7.28 -20.56 -13.79
C LYS A 90 -6.89 -19.18 -13.26
N THR A 91 -7.09 -18.12 -14.05
CA THR A 91 -6.75 -16.75 -13.60
C THR A 91 -7.58 -16.31 -12.40
N LYS A 92 -8.82 -16.79 -12.28
CA LYS A 92 -9.69 -16.53 -11.14
C LYS A 92 -9.20 -17.23 -9.89
N ALA A 93 -8.84 -18.50 -10.00
CA ALA A 93 -8.27 -19.26 -8.90
C ALA A 93 -6.97 -18.61 -8.40
N ASP A 94 -6.09 -18.16 -9.31
CA ASP A 94 -4.87 -17.46 -8.95
C ASP A 94 -5.16 -16.16 -8.16
N ALA A 95 -6.11 -15.34 -8.61
CA ALA A 95 -6.52 -14.12 -7.91
C ALA A 95 -7.13 -14.39 -6.53
N VAL A 96 -8.02 -15.38 -6.43
CA VAL A 96 -8.63 -15.78 -5.15
C VAL A 96 -7.58 -16.32 -4.18
N ASN A 97 -6.64 -17.15 -4.67
CA ASN A 97 -5.57 -17.69 -3.83
C ASN A 97 -4.63 -16.59 -3.31
N ALA A 98 -4.28 -15.60 -4.14
CA ALA A 98 -3.50 -14.45 -3.71
C ALA A 98 -4.25 -13.64 -2.63
N GLN A 99 -5.55 -13.43 -2.80
CA GLN A 99 -6.40 -12.73 -1.82
C GLN A 99 -6.52 -13.51 -0.50
N ILE A 100 -6.70 -14.84 -0.53
CA ILE A 100 -6.72 -15.69 0.67
C ILE A 100 -5.38 -15.62 1.40
N LYS A 101 -4.26 -15.67 0.66
CA LYS A 101 -2.91 -15.58 1.24
C LYS A 101 -2.68 -14.22 1.90
N LEU A 102 -3.16 -13.13 1.31
CA LEU A 102 -3.16 -11.80 1.90
C LEU A 102 -4.02 -11.79 3.18
N GLY A 103 -5.28 -12.24 3.09
CA GLY A 103 -6.24 -12.25 4.20
C GLY A 103 -5.74 -13.05 5.41
N ARG A 104 -5.19 -14.26 5.20
CA ARG A 104 -4.60 -15.08 6.28
C ARG A 104 -3.43 -14.37 6.97
N THR A 105 -2.62 -13.65 6.20
CA THR A 105 -1.46 -12.93 6.73
C THR A 105 -1.91 -11.72 7.55
N THR A 106 -2.86 -10.95 7.03
CA THR A 106 -3.47 -9.80 7.73
C THR A 106 -4.12 -10.25 9.03
N ALA A 107 -4.97 -11.29 8.99
CA ALA A 107 -5.65 -11.81 10.17
C ALA A 107 -4.67 -12.24 11.27
N GLY A 108 -3.61 -12.99 10.90
CA GLY A 108 -2.58 -13.39 11.85
C GLY A 108 -1.89 -12.20 12.52
N PHE A 109 -1.60 -11.14 11.78
CA PHE A 109 -0.98 -9.94 12.35
C PHE A 109 -1.94 -9.11 13.21
N ASP A 110 -3.19 -8.98 12.80
CA ASP A 110 -4.19 -8.29 13.61
C ASP A 110 -4.43 -9.04 14.93
N SER A 111 -4.48 -10.38 14.90
CA SER A 111 -4.55 -11.19 16.13
C SER A 111 -3.32 -11.00 17.04
N LEU A 112 -2.10 -11.02 16.50
CA LEU A 112 -0.89 -10.77 17.29
C LEU A 112 -0.86 -9.35 17.88
N GLY A 113 -1.25 -8.35 17.09
CA GLY A 113 -1.37 -6.97 17.56
C GLY A 113 -2.38 -6.83 18.69
N GLN A 114 -3.55 -7.47 18.57
CA GLN A 114 -4.57 -7.50 19.61
C GLN A 114 -4.06 -8.17 20.90
N LEU A 115 -3.31 -9.26 20.81
CA LEU A 115 -2.71 -9.90 21.99
C LEU A 115 -1.79 -8.95 22.74
N VAL A 116 -0.94 -8.18 22.03
CA VAL A 116 -0.06 -7.18 22.67
C VAL A 116 -0.88 -6.10 23.39
N LEU A 117 -1.96 -5.62 22.78
CA LEU A 117 -2.85 -4.62 23.40
C LEU A 117 -3.59 -5.17 24.63
N VAL A 118 -4.05 -6.42 24.58
CA VAL A 118 -4.69 -7.06 25.74
C VAL A 118 -3.70 -7.25 26.88
N ILE A 119 -2.47 -7.69 26.59
CA ILE A 119 -1.40 -7.81 27.58
C ILE A 119 -1.07 -6.45 28.18
N GLU A 120 -1.03 -5.40 27.37
CA GLU A 120 -0.85 -4.02 27.82
C GLU A 120 -1.95 -3.60 28.78
N GLN A 121 -3.20 -3.83 28.42
CA GLN A 121 -4.34 -3.45 29.24
C GLN A 121 -4.35 -4.18 30.59
N ILE A 122 -4.06 -5.49 30.61
CA ILE A 122 -3.96 -6.27 31.85
C ILE A 122 -2.81 -5.75 32.72
N SER A 123 -1.63 -5.52 32.12
CA SER A 123 -0.46 -5.01 32.84
C SER A 123 -0.73 -3.62 33.43
N PHE A 124 -1.40 -2.75 32.67
CA PHE A 124 -1.81 -1.42 33.10
C PHE A 124 -2.75 -1.50 34.31
N VAL A 125 -3.79 -2.32 34.24
CA VAL A 125 -4.75 -2.46 35.36
C VAL A 125 -4.05 -3.01 36.60
N TYR A 126 -3.26 -4.08 36.44
CA TYR A 126 -2.56 -4.70 37.57
C TYR A 126 -1.62 -3.72 38.29
N LEU A 127 -0.76 -3.03 37.53
CA LEU A 127 0.20 -2.07 38.10
C LEU A 127 -0.49 -0.79 38.59
N GLY A 128 -1.45 -0.28 37.82
CA GLY A 128 -2.18 0.94 38.14
C GLY A 128 -2.96 0.82 39.44
N VAL A 129 -3.72 -0.26 39.61
CA VAL A 129 -4.45 -0.53 40.84
C VAL A 129 -3.49 -0.78 42.01
N SER A 130 -2.40 -1.53 41.79
CA SER A 130 -1.39 -1.76 42.84
C SER A 130 -0.77 -0.46 43.35
N LEU A 131 -0.49 0.51 42.47
CA LEU A 131 0.02 1.83 42.84
C LEU A 131 -1.01 2.67 43.60
N VAL A 132 -2.30 2.52 43.27
CA VAL A 132 -3.39 3.17 44.01
C VAL A 132 -3.52 2.60 45.42
N LEU A 133 -3.47 1.28 45.56
CA LEU A 133 -3.52 0.60 46.86
C LEU A 133 -2.29 0.90 47.73
N ALA A 134 -1.12 1.09 47.11
CA ALA A 134 0.10 1.52 47.80
C ALA A 134 0.08 3.00 48.22
N GLY A 135 -0.95 3.77 47.86
CA GLY A 135 -1.06 5.20 48.19
C GLY A 135 -0.19 6.12 47.33
N ASN A 136 0.52 5.59 46.33
CA ASN A 136 1.39 6.36 45.43
C ASN A 136 0.60 7.15 44.38
N MET A 137 -0.64 6.74 44.09
CA MET A 137 -1.50 7.37 43.08
C MET A 137 -2.95 7.38 43.56
N SER A 138 -3.73 8.40 43.20
CA SER A 138 -5.17 8.42 43.48
C SER A 138 -5.95 7.75 42.34
N LEU A 139 -7.19 7.36 42.63
CA LEU A 139 -8.09 6.82 41.60
C LEU A 139 -8.27 7.81 40.43
N GLY A 140 -8.37 9.11 40.72
CA GLY A 140 -8.49 10.16 39.70
C GLY A 140 -7.24 10.28 38.83
N MET A 141 -6.05 10.16 39.44
CA MET A 141 -4.79 10.13 38.69
C MET A 141 -4.70 8.90 37.76
N LEU A 142 -5.19 7.73 38.18
CA LEU A 142 -5.25 6.53 37.33
C LEU A 142 -6.10 6.76 36.09
N PHE A 143 -7.31 7.32 36.25
CA PHE A 143 -8.20 7.62 35.12
C PHE A 143 -7.64 8.71 34.20
N ALA A 144 -7.00 9.74 34.77
CA ALA A 144 -6.32 10.77 33.98
C ALA A 144 -5.17 10.14 33.16
N PHE A 145 -4.37 9.28 33.77
CA PHE A 145 -3.32 8.54 33.06
C PHE A 145 -3.90 7.66 31.95
N GLN A 146 -5.01 6.96 32.20
CA GLN A 146 -5.68 6.14 31.18
C GLN A 146 -6.11 6.97 29.96
N ALA A 147 -6.62 8.18 30.17
CA ALA A 147 -6.99 9.10 29.10
C ALA A 147 -5.76 9.58 28.31
N TYR A 148 -4.70 10.03 28.99
CA TYR A 148 -3.47 10.48 28.34
C TYR A 148 -2.77 9.34 27.59
N LYS A 149 -2.78 8.12 28.15
CA LYS A 149 -2.32 6.91 27.48
C LYS A 149 -3.04 6.71 26.14
N GLY A 150 -4.37 6.74 26.15
CA GLY A 150 -5.17 6.56 24.93
C GLY A 150 -4.78 7.57 23.85
N GLN A 151 -4.69 8.85 24.23
CA GLN A 151 -4.29 9.92 23.33
C GLN A 151 -2.86 9.76 22.79
N PHE A 152 -1.92 9.31 23.62
CA PHE A 152 -0.55 9.00 23.20
C PHE A 152 -0.51 7.86 22.18
N LEU A 153 -1.22 6.76 22.44
CA LEU A 153 -1.28 5.60 21.55
C LEU A 153 -1.87 5.99 20.20
N ASP A 154 -2.99 6.72 20.20
CA ASP A 154 -3.66 7.17 18.98
C ASP A 154 -2.78 8.11 18.15
N ALA A 155 -2.18 9.13 18.79
CA ALA A 155 -1.29 10.07 18.11
C ALA A 155 -0.07 9.35 17.52
N SER A 156 0.49 8.38 18.24
CA SER A 156 1.64 7.62 17.77
C SER A 156 1.30 6.69 16.62
N MET A 157 0.12 6.05 16.63
CA MET A 157 -0.37 5.25 15.49
C MET A 157 -0.55 6.11 14.24
N ARG A 158 -1.19 7.29 14.37
CA ARG A 158 -1.34 8.24 13.25
C ARG A 158 0.01 8.69 12.70
N LEU A 159 1.00 8.92 13.56
CA LEU A 159 2.35 9.30 13.16
C LEU A 159 3.03 8.19 12.33
N ILE A 160 2.88 6.93 12.74
CA ILE A 160 3.37 5.76 11.99
C ILE A 160 2.70 5.72 10.61
N GLU A 161 1.38 5.80 10.54
CA GLU A 161 0.65 5.78 9.26
C GLU A 161 1.07 6.93 8.33
N GLN A 162 1.24 8.13 8.87
CA GLN A 162 1.68 9.29 8.11
C GLN A 162 3.10 9.10 7.54
N LEU A 163 4.01 8.53 8.33
CA LEU A 163 5.37 8.16 7.88
C LEU A 163 5.31 7.17 6.70
N LEU A 164 4.44 6.18 6.80
CA LEU A 164 4.27 5.16 5.77
C LEU A 164 3.66 5.72 4.48
N ASN A 165 2.67 6.61 4.60
CA ASN A 165 2.07 7.31 3.47
C ASN A 165 3.06 8.24 2.79
N TYR A 166 3.89 8.96 3.56
CA TYR A 166 4.95 9.80 3.01
C TYR A 166 5.97 8.98 2.20
N LYS A 167 6.37 7.80 2.70
CA LYS A 167 7.27 6.90 1.97
C LYS A 167 6.66 6.37 0.66
N ILE A 168 5.34 6.17 0.60
CA ILE A 168 4.63 5.81 -0.64
C ILE A 168 4.61 7.01 -1.60
N MET A 169 4.32 8.22 -1.11
CA MET A 169 4.28 9.44 -1.92
C MET A 169 5.63 9.74 -2.61
N GLN A 170 6.76 9.53 -1.91
CA GLN A 170 8.10 9.70 -2.50
C GLN A 170 8.33 8.80 -3.72
N VAL A 171 7.81 7.56 -3.70
CA VAL A 171 7.93 6.62 -4.84
C VAL A 171 7.14 7.12 -6.05
N HIS A 172 5.98 7.74 -5.83
CA HIS A 172 5.18 8.35 -6.91
C HIS A 172 5.83 9.62 -7.45
N LEU A 173 6.44 10.44 -6.59
CA LEU A 173 7.20 11.62 -7.00
C LEU A 173 8.44 11.26 -7.81
N GLY A 174 9.12 10.15 -7.49
CA GLY A 174 10.24 9.64 -8.30
C GLY A 174 9.85 9.35 -9.75
N ARG A 175 8.67 8.75 -9.97
CA ARG A 175 8.16 8.48 -11.33
C ARG A 175 7.76 9.74 -12.10
N VAL A 176 7.19 10.72 -11.40
CA VAL A 176 6.86 12.02 -12.01
C VAL A 176 8.13 12.80 -12.32
N ALA A 177 9.13 12.74 -11.44
CA ALA A 177 10.46 13.30 -11.67
C ALA A 177 11.14 12.63 -12.87
N ASP A 178 11.10 11.30 -12.98
CA ASP A 178 11.65 10.59 -14.14
C ASP A 178 10.98 10.98 -15.46
N ILE A 179 9.67 11.23 -15.47
CA ILE A 179 8.96 11.73 -16.67
C ILE A 179 9.36 13.19 -16.96
N ALA A 180 9.40 14.05 -15.94
CA ALA A 180 9.73 15.46 -16.10
C ALA A 180 11.21 15.73 -16.41
N LEU A 181 12.12 14.83 -15.98
CA LEU A 181 13.56 14.87 -16.21
C LEU A 181 14.01 13.94 -17.35
N SER A 182 13.08 13.20 -17.97
CA SER A 182 13.43 12.43 -19.17
C SER A 182 13.94 13.37 -20.25
N LYS A 183 15.10 13.04 -20.83
CA LYS A 183 15.72 13.83 -21.88
C LYS A 183 14.74 13.89 -23.06
N GLN A 184 14.27 15.09 -23.39
CA GLN A 184 13.41 15.34 -24.54
C GLN A 184 14.08 14.75 -25.78
N GLU A 185 13.39 13.89 -26.53
CA GLU A 185 13.95 13.34 -27.77
C GLU A 185 14.39 14.51 -28.65
N ASP A 186 15.65 14.46 -29.09
CA ASP A 186 16.27 15.49 -29.92
C ASP A 186 15.43 15.62 -31.20
N ALA A 187 14.61 16.66 -31.30
CA ALA A 187 13.79 16.97 -32.48
C ALA A 187 14.61 17.25 -33.76
N ASN A 188 15.93 17.09 -33.70
CA ASN A 188 16.87 17.32 -34.79
C ASN A 188 17.33 16.03 -35.49
N SER A 189 16.78 14.86 -35.15
CA SER A 189 16.96 13.63 -35.95
C SER A 189 15.93 13.47 -37.08
N VAL A 190 15.02 14.44 -37.29
CA VAL A 190 14.15 14.51 -38.48
C VAL A 190 14.81 15.32 -39.61
N GLY A 191 16.12 15.08 -39.82
CA GLY A 191 16.94 15.83 -40.78
C GLY A 191 17.69 14.97 -41.79
N ASN A 192 17.41 13.67 -41.87
CA ASN A 192 17.90 12.84 -42.97
C ASN A 192 16.88 11.74 -43.31
N VAL A 193 15.69 12.18 -43.72
CA VAL A 193 14.85 11.34 -44.57
C VAL A 193 15.55 11.34 -45.92
N ASP A 194 16.26 10.25 -46.26
CA ASP A 194 16.63 10.00 -47.65
C ASP A 194 15.35 10.10 -48.46
N GLN A 195 15.25 11.16 -49.26
CA GLN A 195 14.20 11.38 -50.23
C GLN A 195 14.19 10.13 -51.14
N PRO A 196 13.13 9.31 -51.16
CA PRO A 196 13.06 8.26 -52.16
C PRO A 196 12.89 8.96 -53.50
N ASP A 197 13.91 8.83 -54.36
CA ASP A 197 13.91 9.35 -55.73
C ASP A 197 12.66 8.87 -56.46
N GLY A 198 11.70 9.77 -56.61
CA GLY A 198 10.47 9.57 -57.35
C GLY A 198 10.74 9.67 -58.85
N HIS A 199 11.46 8.70 -59.40
CA HIS A 199 11.40 8.42 -60.84
C HIS A 199 10.26 7.44 -61.07
N LEU A 200 9.06 7.98 -61.27
CA LEU A 200 8.00 7.26 -61.95
C LEU A 200 8.40 7.22 -63.44
N GLU A 201 8.89 6.08 -63.90
CA GLU A 201 8.99 5.79 -65.32
C GLU A 201 7.56 5.83 -65.91
N GLU A 202 7.27 6.87 -66.70
CA GLU A 202 6.08 6.90 -67.55
C GLU A 202 6.20 5.79 -68.61
N PRO A 203 5.20 4.90 -68.75
CA PRO A 203 5.17 3.97 -69.87
C PRO A 203 4.78 4.74 -71.13
N SER A 204 5.77 5.20 -71.88
CA SER A 204 5.61 5.78 -73.21
C SER A 204 5.39 4.70 -74.26
N ASP A 205 4.26 4.00 -74.24
CA ASP A 205 3.77 3.32 -75.45
C ASP A 205 2.28 3.00 -75.35
N PHE A 206 1.43 3.98 -75.65
CA PHE A 206 0.07 3.73 -76.12
C PHE A 206 -0.32 4.79 -77.15
N GLY A 207 -0.20 4.40 -78.41
CA GLY A 207 -0.85 5.09 -79.53
C GLY A 207 0.11 5.46 -80.64
N MET A 208 0.16 4.61 -81.67
CA MET A 208 0.11 4.96 -83.11
C MET A 208 0.37 3.66 -83.92
N MET A 209 -0.61 2.74 -83.95
CA MET A 209 -0.77 1.84 -85.09
C MET A 209 -2.05 2.27 -85.80
N GLU A 210 -1.87 3.17 -86.77
CA GLU A 210 -2.83 3.48 -87.82
C GLU A 210 -2.23 2.92 -89.12
N ALA A 211 -2.82 1.83 -89.61
CA ALA A 211 -2.95 1.40 -91.01
C ALA A 211 -3.53 -0.03 -91.06
#